data_AF-A0A960E1Z5-F1
#
_entry.id   AF-A0A960E1Z5-F1
#
_cell.length_a   1.000
_cell.length_b   1.000
_cell.length_c   1.000
_cell.angle_alpha   90.00
_cell.angle_beta   90.00
_cell.angle_gamma   90.00
#
_symmetry.space_group_name_H-M   'P 1'
#
loop_
_entity.id
_entity.type
_entity.pdbx_description
1 polymer ?
#
loop_
_entity_poly.entity_id
_entity_poly.type
_entity_poly.pdbx_seq_one_letter_code
_entity_poly.pdbx_strand_id
1 'polypeptide(L)' 'MTEQRTPDRPWMMRTYSGHSTAKASNELYRTNLAKGQTGLSIAFDLPTQTGYDSDDPMARGEVGKVG' A
#
# COMPACT_ATOMS: atom_id res chain seq x y z
N MET A 1 16.60 -41.86 15.29
CA MET A 1 17.07 -40.52 14.89
C MET A 1 15.85 -39.71 14.51
N THR A 2 15.43 -38.77 15.35
CA THR A 2 14.36 -37.83 15.01
C THR A 2 14.97 -36.68 14.21
N GLU A 3 14.54 -36.55 12.95
CA GLU A 3 14.96 -35.47 12.07
C GLU A 3 14.37 -34.15 12.59
N GLN A 4 15.23 -33.23 13.02
CA GLN A 4 14.78 -31.91 13.48
C GLN A 4 14.45 -31.05 12.25
N ARG A 5 13.16 -30.84 11.98
CA ARG A 5 12.71 -29.90 10.94
C ARG A 5 13.03 -28.47 11.34
N THR A 6 13.78 -27.76 10.51
CA THR A 6 13.95 -26.31 10.63
C THR A 6 12.66 -25.61 10.19
N PRO A 7 12.13 -24.62 10.94
CA PRO A 7 10.95 -23.88 10.51
C PRO A 7 11.26 -23.01 9.30
N ASP A 8 10.30 -22.90 8.39
CA ASP A 8 10.36 -21.94 7.29
C ASP A 8 10.29 -20.50 7.81
N ARG A 9 10.78 -19.56 7.00
CA ARG A 9 10.66 -18.13 7.31
C ARG A 9 9.19 -17.72 7.38
N PRO A 10 8.80 -16.81 8.30
CA PRO A 10 7.43 -16.34 8.38
C PRO A 10 7.03 -15.56 7.13
N TRP A 11 5.73 -15.59 6.84
CA TRP A 11 5.13 -14.85 5.74
C TRP A 11 5.29 -13.34 5.91
N MET A 12 5.36 -12.62 4.79
CA MET A 12 5.38 -11.16 4.78
C MET A 12 4.01 -10.61 5.17
N MET A 13 3.98 -9.71 6.15
CA MET A 13 2.80 -8.95 6.52
C MET A 13 2.76 -7.70 5.65
N ARG A 14 1.83 -7.68 4.69
CA ARG A 14 1.77 -6.65 3.65
C ARG A 14 0.34 -6.14 3.47
N THR A 15 -0.01 -5.11 4.22
CA THR A 15 -1.34 -4.46 4.15
C THR A 15 -1.45 -3.63 2.88
N TYR A 16 -2.53 -3.85 2.12
CA TYR A 16 -2.89 -3.01 0.98
C TYR A 16 -3.47 -1.69 1.47
N SER A 17 -2.81 -0.57 1.14
CA SER A 17 -3.16 0.75 1.66
C SER A 17 -2.69 1.89 0.77
N GLY A 18 -3.48 2.96 0.76
CA GLY A 18 -3.24 4.24 0.08
C GLY A 18 -4.14 5.28 0.73
N HIS A 19 -3.77 6.54 0.63
CA HIS A 19 -4.54 7.64 1.19
C HIS A 19 -4.25 8.93 0.44
N SER A 20 -5.28 9.54 -0.14
CA SER A 20 -5.46 10.91 -0.66
C SER A 20 -4.27 11.60 -1.32
N THR A 21 -3.16 11.80 -0.60
CA THR A 21 -1.93 12.39 -1.12
C THR A 21 -0.74 11.48 -0.81
N ALA A 22 0.31 11.58 -1.64
CA ALA A 22 1.56 10.83 -1.41
C ALA A 22 2.15 11.06 0.00
N LYS A 23 2.01 12.27 0.56
CA LYS A 23 2.50 12.59 1.91
C LYS A 23 1.71 11.86 2.99
N ALA A 24 0.39 11.84 2.91
CA ALA A 24 -0.47 11.13 3.87
C ALA A 24 -0.26 9.61 3.77
N SER A 25 -0.16 9.08 2.54
CA SER A 25 0.19 7.69 2.28
C SER A 25 1.53 7.31 2.91
N ASN A 26 2.57 8.14 2.75
CA ASN A 26 3.88 7.88 3.37
C ASN A 26 3.83 7.87 4.91
N GLU A 27 3.08 8.77 5.53
CA GLU A 27 2.89 8.78 6.99
C GLU A 27 2.19 7.49 7.48
N LEU A 28 1.15 7.05 6.76
CA LEU A 28 0.46 5.78 7.01
C LEU A 28 1.43 4.60 6.90
N TYR A 29 2.24 4.55 5.84
CA TYR A 29 3.20 3.46 5.62
C TYR A 29 4.25 3.39 6.73
N ARG A 30 4.82 4.53 7.13
CA ARG A 30 5.79 4.57 8.22
C ARG A 30 5.18 4.14 9.55
N THR A 31 3.92 4.53 9.80
CA THR A 31 3.18 4.10 10.99
C THR A 31 2.96 2.59 11.00
N ASN A 32 2.60 2.00 9.85
CA ASN A 32 2.39 0.56 9.76
C ASN A 32 3.70 -0.23 9.91
N LEU A 33 4.79 0.25 9.30
CA LEU A 33 6.13 -0.34 9.48
C LEU A 33 6.56 -0.31 10.94
N ALA A 34 6.34 0.82 11.64
CA ALA A 34 6.63 0.94 13.07
C ALA A 34 5.78 -0.01 13.93
N LYS A 35 4.61 -0.43 13.46
CA LYS A 35 3.73 -1.42 14.11
C LYS A 35 4.01 -2.88 13.72
N GLY A 36 5.08 -3.14 12.95
CA GLY A 36 5.51 -4.49 12.60
C GLY A 36 5.04 -5.00 11.24
N GLN A 37 4.50 -4.15 10.37
CA GLN A 37 4.33 -4.50 8.96
C GLN A 37 5.71 -4.74 8.32
N THR A 38 5.84 -5.78 7.49
CA THR A 38 7.13 -6.20 6.93
C THR A 38 7.23 -6.03 5.41
N GLY A 39 6.18 -5.53 4.75
CA GLY A 39 6.22 -5.10 3.36
C GLY A 39 5.13 -4.10 3.03
N LEU A 40 5.31 -3.30 1.97
CA LEU A 40 4.34 -2.29 1.53
C LEU A 40 3.51 -2.79 0.34
N SER A 41 2.24 -2.40 0.27
CA SER A 41 1.38 -2.61 -0.90
C SER A 41 0.51 -1.39 -1.09
N ILE A 42 0.67 -0.73 -2.24
CA ILE A 42 0.20 0.62 -2.48
C ILE A 42 -1.13 0.57 -3.24
N ALA A 43 -2.15 1.20 -2.68
CA ALA A 43 -3.40 1.48 -3.39
C ALA A 43 -3.30 2.84 -4.07
N PHE A 44 -3.68 2.90 -5.35
CA PHE A 44 -3.73 4.13 -6.13
C PHE A 44 -5.17 4.57 -6.35
N ASP A 45 -5.37 5.87 -6.56
CA ASP A 45 -6.69 6.40 -6.93
C ASP A 45 -7.11 5.97 -8.35
N LEU A 46 -8.39 6.14 -8.67
CA LEU A 46 -8.92 5.70 -9.96
C LEU A 46 -8.27 6.40 -11.16
N PRO A 47 -8.00 7.72 -11.13
CA PRO A 47 -7.26 8.39 -12.20
C PRO A 47 -5.90 7.74 -12.48
N THR A 48 -5.10 7.50 -11.44
CA THR A 48 -3.80 6.83 -11.60
C THR A 48 -3.95 5.41 -12.14
N GLN A 49 -4.96 4.66 -11.71
CA GLN A 49 -5.24 3.31 -12.22
C GLN A 49 -5.64 3.29 -13.70
N THR A 50 -6.29 4.35 -14.17
CA THR A 50 -6.83 4.46 -15.53
C THR A 50 -5.96 5.31 -16.47
N GLY A 51 -4.86 5.88 -15.96
CA GLY A 51 -3.86 6.62 -16.73
C GLY A 51 -4.17 8.09 -16.95
N TYR A 52 -5.03 8.70 -16.13
CA TYR A 52 -5.30 10.13 -16.17
C TYR A 52 -4.46 10.88 -15.14
N ASP A 53 -3.91 12.02 -15.55
CA ASP A 53 -3.32 12.99 -14.63
C ASP A 53 -4.42 13.62 -13.75
N SER A 54 -4.03 14.10 -12.56
CA SER A 54 -4.99 14.60 -11.57
C SER A 54 -5.74 15.87 -12.01
N ASP A 55 -5.22 16.60 -13.00
CA ASP A 55 -5.86 17.79 -13.58
C ASP A 55 -6.71 17.49 -14.83
N ASP A 56 -6.75 16.23 -15.29
CA ASP A 56 -7.59 15.81 -16.40
C ASP A 56 -9.08 16.03 -16.05
N PRO A 57 -9.88 16.63 -16.96
CA PRO A 57 -11.33 16.79 -16.76
C PRO A 57 -12.06 15.48 -16.39
N MET A 58 -11.63 14.33 -16.91
CA MET A 58 -12.19 13.00 -16.63
C MET A 58 -11.80 12.45 -15.25
N ALA A 59 -10.70 12.94 -14.66
CA ALA A 59 -10.25 12.57 -13.32
C ALA A 59 -11.04 13.28 -12.20
N ARG A 60 -11.78 14.34 -12.55
CA ARG A 60 -12.47 15.19 -11.56
C ARG A 60 -13.40 14.39 -10.68
N GLY A 61 -13.21 14.56 -9.37
CA GLY A 61 -13.99 13.89 -8.36
C GLY A 61 -13.43 12.54 -7.93
N GLU A 62 -12.48 11.93 -8.65
CA GLU A 62 -11.91 10.62 -8.27
C GLU A 62 -10.47 10.70 -7.75
N VAL A 63 -9.82 11.85 -7.91
CA VAL A 63 -8.48 12.14 -7.37
C VAL A 63 -8.45 11.94 -5.85
N GLY A 64 -7.58 11.03 -5.39
CA GLY A 64 -7.33 10.76 -3.97
C GLY A 64 -8.48 10.11 -3.17
N LYS A 65 -9.52 9.57 -3.83
CA LYS A 65 -10.67 8.93 -3.15
C LYS A 65 -10.41 7.50 -2.71
N VAL A 66 -9.80 6.69 -3.58
CA VAL A 66 -9.64 5.24 -3.39
C VAL A 66 -8.18 4.80 -3.22
N GLY A 67 -7.27 5.77 -3.12
CA GLY A 67 -5.84 5.61 -2.90
C GLY A 67 -5.19 6.92 -2.51
#